data_AF-A0A853CMP4-F1
#
_entry.id   AF-A0A853CMP4-F1
#
_cell.length_a   1.000
_cell.length_b   1.000
_cell.length_c   1.000
_cell.angle_alpha   90.00
_cell.angle_beta   90.00
_cell.angle_gamma   90.00
#
_symmetry.space_group_name_H-M   'P 1'
#
loop_
_entity.id
_entity.type
_entity.pdbx_description
1 polymer ?
#
loop_
_entity_poly.entity_id
_entity_poly.type
_entity_poly.pdbx_seq_one_letter_code
_entity_poly.pdbx_strand_id
1 'polypeptide(L)'
;MTSASPDWAEALERMEHELHRALAKVEPVPWRTPAGLGPIPEELQERAARLLEAQLHTIRYLEDVRQTTAKHLAAVSSVPRTELGPHPVYFDLIG
;
A
#
# COMPACT_ATOMS: atom_id res chain seq x y z
N MET A 1 8.83 28.22 26.76
CA MET A 1 7.50 27.68 26.45
C MET A 1 7.16 28.15 25.05
N THR A 2 7.70 27.46 24.05
CA THR A 2 7.60 27.85 22.64
C THR A 2 6.30 27.29 22.11
N SER A 3 5.34 28.15 21.85
CA SER A 3 4.02 27.79 21.31
C SER A 3 4.21 27.05 19.99
N ALA A 4 3.58 25.88 19.87
CA ALA A 4 3.49 25.12 18.64
C ALA A 4 2.98 26.03 17.51
N SER A 5 3.81 26.25 16.48
CA SER A 5 3.37 26.89 15.23
C SER A 5 2.53 25.88 14.48
N PRO A 6 1.39 26.24 13.89
CA PRO A 6 0.36 25.30 13.46
C PRO A 6 0.91 24.27 12.45
N ASP A 7 0.77 22.98 12.71
CA ASP A 7 1.17 22.27 13.93
C ASP A 7 1.84 20.99 13.42
N TRP A 8 3.14 20.81 13.68
CA TRP A 8 3.82 19.58 13.25
C TRP A 8 3.06 18.34 13.73
N ALA A 9 2.37 18.43 14.86
CA ALA A 9 1.49 17.40 15.37
C ALA A 9 0.34 17.06 14.40
N GLU A 10 -0.35 18.06 13.84
CA GLU A 10 -1.44 17.88 12.88
C GLU A 10 -0.92 17.29 11.56
N ALA A 11 0.24 17.77 11.09
CA ALA A 11 0.86 17.25 9.89
C ALA A 11 1.21 15.75 10.03
N LEU A 12 1.80 15.36 11.16
CA LEU A 12 2.11 13.96 11.46
C LEU A 12 0.84 13.12 11.64
N GLU A 13 -0.19 13.62 12.33
CA GLU A 13 -1.47 12.94 12.50
C GLU A 13 -2.16 12.68 11.16
N ARG A 14 -2.15 13.67 10.26
CA ARG A 14 -2.67 13.50 8.90
C ARG A 14 -1.90 12.43 8.12
N MET A 15 -0.57 12.42 8.22
CA MET A 15 0.26 11.40 7.55
C MET A 15 0.04 10.00 8.12
N GLU A 16 -0.15 9.88 9.42
CA GLU A 16 -0.54 8.63 10.09
C GLU A 16 -1.91 8.16 9.60
N HIS A 17 -2.90 9.06 9.50
CA HIS A 17 -4.21 8.72 9.00
C HIS A 17 -4.17 8.20 7.55
N GLU A 18 -3.41 8.87 6.68
CA GLU A 18 -3.23 8.43 5.29
C GLU A 18 -2.50 7.07 5.22
N LEU A 19 -1.54 6.81 6.10
CA LEU A 19 -0.88 5.50 6.19
C LEU A 19 -1.88 4.39 6.55
N HIS A 20 -2.76 4.63 7.52
CA HIS A 20 -3.82 3.68 7.88
C HIS A 20 -4.80 3.45 6.73
N ARG A 21 -5.17 4.50 5.99
CA ARG A 21 -6.05 4.39 4.80
C ARG A 21 -5.40 3.56 3.69
N ALA A 22 -4.10 3.74 3.45
CA ALA A 22 -3.35 2.94 2.48
C ALA A 22 -3.37 1.45 2.83
N LEU A 23 -3.17 1.10 4.12
CA LEU A 23 -3.24 -0.29 4.59
C LEU A 23 -4.66 -0.87 4.51
N ALA A 24 -5.69 -0.04 4.72
CA ALA A 24 -7.09 -0.40 4.51
C ALA A 24 -7.48 -0.51 3.02
N LYS A 25 -6.52 -0.33 2.09
CA LYS A 25 -6.74 -0.36 0.63
C LYS A 25 -7.79 0.63 0.16
N VAL A 26 -7.88 1.77 0.84
CA VAL A 26 -8.74 2.89 0.42
C VAL A 26 -7.99 3.74 -0.59
N GLU A 27 -8.70 4.26 -1.58
CA GLU A 27 -8.12 5.13 -2.60
C GLU A 27 -7.37 6.33 -1.95
N PRO A 28 -6.11 6.56 -2.32
CA PRO A 28 -5.30 7.62 -1.73
C PRO A 28 -5.86 8.99 -2.14
N VAL A 29 -5.82 9.95 -1.21
CA VAL A 29 -6.16 11.34 -1.53
C VAL A 29 -4.90 12.03 -2.05
N PRO A 30 -5.00 12.95 -3.04
CA PRO A 30 -3.84 13.71 -3.51
C PRO A 30 -3.08 14.37 -2.36
N TRP A 31 -1.85 13.91 -2.13
CA TRP A 31 -0.99 14.45 -1.10
C TRP A 31 -0.57 15.89 -1.44
N ARG A 32 -0.68 16.78 -0.46
CA ARG A 32 -0.10 18.14 -0.51
C ARG A 32 0.88 18.27 0.62
N THR A 33 2.14 18.55 0.27
CA THR A 33 3.19 18.79 1.26
C THR A 33 2.83 20.00 2.10
N PRO A 34 2.77 19.88 3.43
CA PRO A 34 2.54 21.03 4.29
C PRO A 34 3.71 22.02 4.16
N ALA A 35 3.38 23.29 3.92
CA ALA A 35 4.35 24.37 3.73
C ALA A 35 4.53 25.17 5.03
N GLY A 36 5.70 25.77 5.23
CA GLY A 36 5.93 26.70 6.33
C GLY A 36 6.03 26.07 7.73
N LEU A 37 6.19 24.74 7.85
CA LEU A 37 6.28 24.06 9.14
C LEU A 37 7.57 24.35 9.93
N GLY A 38 8.62 24.84 9.26
CA GLY A 38 9.94 25.01 9.90
C GLY A 38 10.57 23.67 10.31
N PRO A 39 11.57 23.67 11.21
CA PRO A 39 12.17 22.43 11.71
C PRO A 39 11.21 21.64 12.61
N ILE A 40 11.37 20.31 12.65
CA ILE A 40 10.58 19.42 13.52
C ILE A 40 10.96 19.68 14.99
N PRO A 41 9.98 19.92 15.89
CA PRO A 41 10.20 20.00 17.33
C PRO A 41 10.82 18.72 17.89
N GLU A 42 11.74 18.83 18.85
CA GLU A 42 12.50 17.71 19.41
C GLU A 42 11.59 16.58 19.94
N GLU A 43 10.50 16.97 20.59
CA GLU A 43 9.48 16.09 21.14
C GLU A 43 8.71 15.27 20.07
N LEU A 44 8.74 15.71 18.80
CA LEU A 44 8.08 15.04 17.67
C LEU A 44 9.04 14.25 16.79
N GLN A 45 10.36 14.34 17.01
CA GLN A 45 11.35 13.67 16.16
C GLN A 45 11.20 12.14 16.18
N GLU A 46 10.99 11.55 17.35
CA GLU A 46 10.81 10.10 17.48
C GLU A 46 9.53 9.65 16.78
N ARG A 47 8.43 10.41 16.90
CA ARG A 47 7.17 10.13 16.21
C ARG A 47 7.36 10.19 14.69
N ALA A 48 8.02 11.22 14.19
CA ALA A 48 8.33 11.38 12.77
C ALA A 48 9.21 10.23 12.24
N ALA A 49 10.22 9.81 13.00
CA ALA A 49 11.10 8.70 12.64
C ALA A 49 10.32 7.37 12.54
N ARG A 50 9.50 7.04 13.54
CA ARG A 50 8.65 5.84 13.51
C ARG A 50 7.66 5.85 12.36
N LEU A 51 7.06 7.01 12.07
CA LEU A 51 6.14 7.17 10.95
C LEU A 51 6.85 6.94 9.61
N LEU A 52 8.06 7.50 9.43
CA LEU A 52 8.85 7.29 8.21
C LEU A 52 9.19 5.80 8.03
N GLU A 53 9.61 5.12 9.09
CA GLU A 53 9.90 3.68 9.04
C GLU A 53 8.66 2.87 8.64
N ALA A 54 7.49 3.17 9.23
CA ALA A 54 6.23 2.51 8.92
C ALA A 54 5.78 2.77 7.48
N GLN A 55 5.97 4.00 6.97
CA GLN A 55 5.71 4.35 5.57
C GLN A 55 6.61 3.56 4.62
N LEU A 56 7.92 3.52 4.87
CA LEU A 56 8.87 2.76 4.06
C LEU A 56 8.59 1.25 4.09
N HIS A 57 8.21 0.70 5.25
CA HIS A 57 7.79 -0.68 5.37
C HIS A 57 6.53 -0.96 4.52
N THR A 58 5.55 -0.07 4.59
CA THR A 58 4.28 -0.21 3.85
C THR A 58 4.50 -0.14 2.34
N ILE A 59 5.38 0.75 1.87
CA ILE A 59 5.77 0.82 0.45
C ILE A 59 6.33 -0.52 -0.02
N ARG A 60 7.32 -1.08 0.71
CA ARG A 60 7.92 -2.37 0.35
C ARG A 60 6.89 -3.51 0.34
N TYR A 61 6.02 -3.55 1.34
CA TYR A 61 4.96 -4.55 1.42
C TYR A 61 4.00 -4.46 0.23
N LEU A 62 3.51 -3.26 -0.11
CA LEU A 62 2.59 -3.07 -1.23
C LEU A 62 3.25 -3.40 -2.57
N GLU A 63 4.53 -3.10 -2.75
CA GLU A 63 5.29 -3.48 -3.94
C GLU A 63 5.43 -5.01 -4.08
N ASP A 64 5.71 -5.72 -2.99
CA ASP A 64 5.78 -7.18 -2.99
C ASP A 64 4.43 -7.83 -3.33
N VAL A 65 3.34 -7.35 -2.70
CA VAL A 65 1.98 -7.79 -3.01
C VAL A 65 1.64 -7.53 -4.47
N ARG A 66 1.98 -6.35 -5.00
CA ARG A 66 1.75 -5.99 -6.41
C ARG A 66 2.51 -6.94 -7.34
N GLN A 67 3.78 -7.20 -7.05
CA GLN A 67 4.63 -8.07 -7.88
C GLN A 67 4.14 -9.52 -7.87
N THR A 68 3.77 -10.04 -6.69
CA THR A 68 3.23 -11.39 -6.54
C THR A 68 1.90 -11.54 -7.27
N THR A 69 1.01 -10.55 -7.15
CA THR A 69 -0.27 -10.53 -7.87
C THR A 69 -0.05 -10.50 -9.38
N ALA A 70 0.88 -9.67 -9.88
CA ALA A 70 1.20 -9.61 -11.30
C ALA A 70 1.71 -10.97 -11.84
N LYS A 71 2.55 -11.68 -11.09
CA LYS A 71 3.00 -13.04 -11.45
C LYS A 71 1.83 -14.03 -11.54
N HIS A 72 0.91 -14.00 -10.58
CA HIS A 72 -0.27 -14.86 -10.60
C HIS A 72 -1.18 -14.57 -11.80
N LEU A 73 -1.42 -13.29 -12.10
CA LEU A 73 -2.19 -12.88 -13.27
C LEU A 73 -1.51 -13.30 -14.58
N ALA A 74 -0.19 -13.16 -14.67
CA ALA A 74 0.58 -13.63 -15.83
C ALA A 74 0.41 -15.15 -16.03
N ALA A 75 0.52 -15.93 -14.96
CA ALA A 75 0.31 -17.38 -15.02
C ALA A 75 -1.10 -17.74 -15.52
N VAL A 76 -2.15 -17.12 -14.98
CA VAL A 76 -3.54 -17.33 -15.43
C VAL A 76 -3.71 -16.92 -16.90
N SER A 77 -3.13 -15.78 -17.30
CA SER A 77 -3.22 -15.29 -18.68
C SER A 77 -2.48 -16.17 -19.70
N SER A 78 -1.47 -16.92 -19.26
CA SER A 78 -0.68 -17.81 -20.10
C SER A 78 -1.37 -19.14 -20.40
N VAL A 79 -2.43 -19.48 -19.66
CA VAL A 79 -3.23 -20.67 -19.93
C VAL A 79 -3.98 -20.44 -21.25
N PRO A 80 -3.72 -21.25 -22.30
CA PRO A 80 -4.48 -21.16 -23.53
C PRO A 80 -5.96 -21.32 -23.20
N ARG A 81 -6.79 -20.35 -23.59
CA ARG A 81 -8.22 -20.59 -23.68
C ARG A 81 -8.39 -21.59 -24.81
N THR A 82 -8.44 -22.87 -24.48
CA THR A 82 -8.94 -23.89 -25.40
C THR A 82 -10.31 -23.40 -25.82
N GLU A 83 -10.44 -22.91 -27.06
CA GLU A 83 -11.74 -22.83 -27.69
C GLU A 83 -12.32 -24.23 -27.55
N LEU A 84 -13.42 -24.33 -26.80
CA LEU A 84 -14.16 -25.57 -26.61
C LEU A 84 -14.52 -26.10 -28.01
N GLY A 85 -13.64 -26.90 -28.59
CA GLY A 85 -14.01 -27.88 -29.59
C GLY A 85 -15.12 -28.73 -28.98
N PRO A 86 -16.12 -29.12 -29.77
CA PRO A 86 -17.37 -29.62 -29.24
C PRO A 86 -17.11 -30.90 -28.44
N HIS A 87 -17.31 -30.78 -27.13
CA HIS A 87 -17.57 -31.80 -26.11
C HIS A 87 -16.38 -32.23 -25.23
N PRO A 88 -16.51 -32.07 -23.88
CA PRO A 88 -15.62 -32.71 -22.93
C PRO A 88 -15.79 -34.24 -22.98
N VAL A 89 -14.68 -34.97 -23.08
CA VAL A 89 -14.67 -36.44 -23.04
C VAL A 89 -14.42 -36.90 -21.60
N TYR A 90 -15.39 -37.59 -21.00
CA TYR A 90 -15.18 -38.32 -19.75
C TYR A 90 -14.46 -39.63 -20.05
N PHE A 91 -13.26 -39.81 -19.49
CA PHE A 91 -12.53 -41.06 -19.53
C PHE A 91 -12.75 -41.78 -18.21
N ASP A 92 -13.65 -42.76 -18.19
CA ASP A 92 -13.89 -43.59 -17.01
C ASP A 92 -12.92 -44.78 -17.03
N LEU A 93 -12.06 -44.85 -16.02
CA LEU A 93 -11.16 -45.98 -15.80
C LEU A 93 -11.94 -47.05 -15.03
N ILE A 94 -12.78 -47.81 -15.72
CA ILE A 94 -13.34 -49.04 -15.17
C ILE A 94 -12.33 -50.17 -15.41
N GLY A 95 -11.81 -50.72 -14.31
CA GLY A 95 -11.20 -52.05 -14.22
C GLY A 95 -12.05 -52.93 -13.31
#